data_AF-A0A142EM12-F1
#
_entry.id   AF-A0A142EM12-F1
#
_cell.length_a   1.000
_cell.length_b   1.000
_cell.length_c   1.000
_cell.angle_alpha   90.00
_cell.angle_beta   90.00
_cell.angle_gamma   90.00
#
_symmetry.space_group_name_H-M   'P 1'
#
loop_
_entity.id
_entity.type
_entity.pdbx_description
1 polymer ?
#
loop_
_entity_poly.entity_id
_entity_poly.type
_entity_poly.pdbx_seq_one_letter_code
_entity_poly.pdbx_strand_id
1 'polypeptide(L)'
;MNPQSLESVYFTTFLPNKIALSISYTKFLFNPFSPMKKLAILPIAALAGLLFLQANPKPEADTLAALHPEMPALPADVKAIVQQKCYGCHNPKSKNEKGKAKLDWDALEAAKKSKALATMGKIKETLDEGSMPPARFLESNPDKKLTADEVATLMQWTTGKKK
;
A
#
# COMPACT_ATOMS: atom_id res chain seq x y z
N MET A 1 -6.84 -43.67 14.48
CA MET A 1 -5.95 -43.92 15.63
C MET A 1 -5.25 -42.62 15.98
N ASN A 2 -5.52 -42.10 17.17
CA ASN A 2 -4.66 -41.20 17.94
C ASN A 2 -4.38 -41.99 19.24
N PRO A 3 -3.21 -41.87 19.90
CA PRO A 3 -3.25 -41.09 21.15
C PRO A 3 -1.91 -40.44 21.61
N GLN A 4 -2.04 -39.56 22.62
CA GLN A 4 -1.03 -39.07 23.59
C GLN A 4 0.06 -38.09 23.10
N SER A 5 0.34 -36.90 23.67
CA SER A 5 0.22 -36.29 25.03
C SER A 5 1.41 -36.52 25.97
N LEU A 6 1.72 -35.52 26.83
CA LEU A 6 2.75 -35.49 27.91
C LEU A 6 4.21 -35.29 27.37
N GLU A 7 5.27 -34.89 28.09
CA GLU A 7 5.55 -34.03 29.28
C GLU A 7 7.11 -33.83 29.35
N SER A 8 7.78 -32.93 30.10
CA SER A 8 7.43 -31.67 30.79
C SER A 8 8.72 -30.90 31.25
N VAL A 9 8.55 -29.81 32.02
CA VAL A 9 9.45 -29.14 33.01
C VAL A 9 10.94 -29.51 33.07
N TYR A 10 11.82 -28.48 33.06
CA TYR A 10 12.97 -28.23 33.97
C TYR A 10 13.63 -26.89 33.54
N PHE A 11 13.33 -25.73 34.15
CA PHE A 11 13.78 -25.23 35.46
C PHE A 11 15.30 -25.05 35.61
N THR A 12 15.79 -23.84 35.37
CA THR A 12 16.96 -23.26 36.07
C THR A 12 16.63 -21.83 36.52
N THR A 13 17.29 -21.38 37.60
CA THR A 13 16.87 -20.27 38.47
C THR A 13 17.90 -19.15 38.54
N PHE A 14 17.49 -18.03 39.18
CA PHE A 14 18.35 -17.08 39.92
C PHE A 14 19.33 -16.21 39.07
N LEU A 15 19.62 -14.94 39.38
CA LEU A 15 19.10 -13.91 40.32
C LEU A 15 19.51 -12.53 39.72
N PRO A 16 19.19 -11.37 40.34
CA PRO A 16 19.33 -10.05 39.71
C PRO A 16 20.63 -9.34 40.11
N ASN A 17 20.88 -8.17 39.51
CA ASN A 17 21.68 -7.14 40.17
C ASN A 17 21.07 -5.75 39.97
N LYS A 18 20.62 -5.14 41.07
CA LYS A 18 20.33 -3.70 41.15
C LYS A 18 21.51 -3.03 41.85
N ILE A 19 22.27 -2.21 41.13
CA ILE A 19 23.27 -1.33 41.74
C ILE A 19 22.63 0.05 41.89
N ALA A 20 22.22 0.37 43.12
CA ALA A 20 21.98 1.74 43.54
C ALA A 20 23.31 2.33 44.05
N LEU A 21 23.70 3.50 43.56
CA LEU A 21 24.73 4.31 44.21
C LEU A 21 24.15 5.67 44.59
N SER A 22 24.12 5.92 45.90
CA SER A 22 23.82 7.22 46.49
C SER A 22 25.08 8.07 46.59
N ILE A 23 25.06 9.31 46.10
CA ILE A 23 26.07 10.32 46.47
C ILE A 23 25.38 11.61 46.90
N SER A 24 25.38 11.77 48.23
CA SER A 24 25.51 12.98 49.05
C SER A 24 25.10 14.35 48.51
N TYR A 25 24.21 14.99 49.27
CA TYR A 25 24.01 16.44 49.31
C TYR A 25 25.32 17.19 49.59
N THR A 26 25.56 18.29 48.87
CA THR A 26 26.40 19.39 49.36
C THR A 26 25.61 20.69 49.30
N LYS A 27 25.36 21.25 50.48
CA LYS A 27 24.61 22.49 50.68
C LYS A 27 25.57 23.68 50.60
N PHE A 28 25.51 24.47 49.53
CA PHE A 28 26.19 25.77 49.48
C PHE A 28 25.19 26.92 49.61
N LEU A 29 25.62 27.97 50.30
CA LEU A 29 24.76 28.96 50.93
C LEU A 29 24.45 30.16 50.04
N PHE A 30 23.28 30.74 50.32
CA PHE A 30 22.80 32.06 49.94
C PHE A 30 23.88 33.17 49.84
N ASN A 31 23.73 34.06 48.87
CA ASN A 31 23.31 35.43 49.18
C ASN A 31 22.59 36.13 47.98
N PRO A 32 21.76 37.17 48.21
CA PRO A 32 20.85 37.72 47.20
C PRO A 32 21.30 39.08 46.61
N PHE A 33 20.55 39.61 45.62
CA PHE A 33 19.89 40.95 45.63
C PHE A 33 19.75 41.61 44.22
N SER A 34 18.50 41.59 43.69
CA SER A 34 17.91 42.67 42.85
C SER A 34 18.30 42.76 41.33
N PRO A 35 17.60 43.58 40.49
CA PRO A 35 16.37 43.09 39.85
C PRO A 35 16.21 43.39 38.33
N MET A 36 15.12 42.86 37.74
CA MET A 36 14.47 43.24 36.47
C MET A 36 15.32 43.37 35.19
N LYS A 37 15.29 42.34 34.32
CA LYS A 37 15.22 42.51 32.84
C LYS A 37 14.26 41.45 32.26
N LYS A 38 13.33 41.89 31.41
CA LYS A 38 12.27 41.04 30.82
C LYS A 38 12.79 40.28 29.58
N LEU A 39 12.02 39.28 29.14
CA LEU A 39 12.14 38.50 27.88
C LEU A 39 13.36 37.58 27.75
N ALA A 40 13.11 36.26 27.81
CA ALA A 40 13.80 35.22 27.00
C ALA A 40 13.12 33.83 27.06
N ILE A 41 11.77 33.73 27.03
CA ILE A 41 11.08 32.43 26.88
C ILE A 41 10.94 32.11 25.38
N LEU A 42 12.03 31.69 24.71
CA LEU A 42 11.98 31.41 23.26
C LEU A 42 13.01 30.41 22.67
N PRO A 43 13.32 29.26 23.30
CA PRO A 43 13.93 28.13 22.56
C PRO A 43 13.11 26.83 22.57
N ILE A 44 12.03 26.73 23.37
CA ILE A 44 11.30 25.45 23.55
C ILE A 44 10.29 25.19 22.42
N ALA A 45 9.69 26.24 21.85
CA ALA A 45 8.68 26.10 20.79
C ALA A 45 9.23 25.51 19.46
N ALA A 46 10.53 25.67 19.19
CA ALA A 46 11.16 25.18 17.97
C ALA A 46 11.32 23.65 17.95
N LEU A 47 11.54 23.01 19.10
CA LEU A 47 11.71 21.54 19.18
C LEU A 47 10.38 20.80 18.97
N ALA A 48 9.27 21.35 19.45
CA ALA A 48 7.94 20.73 19.34
C ALA A 48 7.44 20.68 17.88
N GLY A 49 7.80 21.67 17.05
CA GLY A 49 7.42 21.70 15.64
C GLY A 49 8.10 20.61 14.81
N LEU A 50 9.36 20.25 15.13
CA LEU A 50 10.12 19.25 14.37
C LEU A 50 9.59 17.82 14.55
N LEU A 51 9.01 17.51 15.72
CA LEU A 51 8.45 16.18 16.02
C LEU A 51 7.14 15.91 15.28
N PHE A 52 6.35 16.93 14.94
CA PHE A 52 5.09 16.74 14.19
C PHE A 52 5.31 16.41 12.70
N LEU A 53 6.47 16.73 12.13
CA LEU A 53 6.71 16.53 10.69
C LEU A 53 7.00 15.07 10.31
N GLN A 54 7.31 14.20 11.28
CA GLN A 54 7.46 12.75 11.05
C GLN A 54 6.12 11.98 11.11
N ALA A 55 5.00 12.65 11.44
CA ALA A 55 3.69 12.02 11.64
C ALA A 55 2.82 11.95 10.37
N ASN A 56 3.40 12.10 9.17
CA ASN A 56 2.72 11.77 7.92
C ASN A 56 3.01 10.30 7.56
N PRO A 57 2.08 9.35 7.78
CA PRO A 57 2.23 8.02 7.22
C PRO A 57 2.23 8.14 5.70
N LYS A 58 3.37 7.75 5.09
CA LYS A 58 3.48 7.59 3.65
C LYS A 58 2.35 6.67 3.17
N PRO A 59 1.57 7.01 2.12
CA PRO A 59 0.41 6.23 1.72
C PRO A 59 0.79 4.76 1.46
N GLU A 60 0.04 3.85 2.10
CA GLU A 60 0.29 2.41 2.23
C GLU A 60 0.24 1.62 0.89
N ALA A 61 0.11 2.33 -0.24
CA ALA A 61 0.18 1.77 -1.58
C ALA A 61 1.61 1.35 -1.99
N ASP A 62 2.65 2.06 -1.50
CA ASP A 62 4.04 1.81 -1.90
C ASP A 62 4.66 0.55 -1.27
N THR A 63 4.22 0.17 -0.06
CA THR A 63 4.84 -0.93 0.70
C THR A 63 4.50 -2.31 0.11
N LEU A 64 3.33 -2.47 -0.50
CA LEU A 64 2.95 -3.69 -1.21
C LEU A 64 3.72 -3.89 -2.52
N ALA A 65 4.18 -2.81 -3.16
CA ALA A 65 4.98 -2.89 -4.38
C ALA A 65 6.41 -3.41 -4.13
N ALA A 66 6.91 -3.32 -2.89
CA ALA A 66 8.29 -3.66 -2.54
C ALA A 66 8.57 -5.17 -2.40
N LEU A 67 7.54 -6.03 -2.42
CA LEU A 67 7.69 -7.48 -2.17
C LEU A 67 7.79 -8.35 -3.44
N HIS A 68 7.60 -7.79 -4.64
CA HIS A 68 7.56 -8.55 -5.90
C HIS A 68 8.32 -7.85 -7.06
N PRO A 69 9.66 -7.90 -7.10
CA PRO A 69 10.48 -7.16 -8.08
C PRO A 69 10.58 -7.80 -9.48
N GLU A 70 9.62 -8.63 -9.93
CA GLU A 70 9.73 -9.42 -11.19
C GLU A 70 8.44 -9.49 -12.05
N MET A 71 7.62 -8.43 -12.01
CA MET A 71 6.79 -8.05 -13.17
C MET A 71 6.76 -6.53 -13.29
N PRO A 72 6.79 -5.96 -14.52
CA PRO A 72 6.46 -4.56 -14.68
C PRO A 72 4.99 -4.37 -14.27
N ALA A 73 4.76 -3.50 -13.29
CA ALA A 73 3.42 -2.99 -12.97
C ALA A 73 2.75 -2.43 -14.24
N LEU A 74 1.41 -2.37 -14.24
CA LEU A 74 0.65 -1.89 -15.41
C LEU A 74 1.25 -0.57 -15.96
N PRO A 75 1.59 -0.49 -17.26
CA PRO A 75 2.06 0.75 -17.87
C PRO A 75 1.12 1.91 -17.58
N ALA A 76 1.65 3.13 -17.40
CA ALA A 76 0.86 4.25 -16.86
C ALA A 76 -0.35 4.62 -17.72
N ASP A 77 -0.21 4.52 -19.05
CA ASP A 77 -1.27 4.69 -20.05
C ASP A 77 -2.35 3.60 -19.93
N VAL A 78 -1.96 2.33 -19.88
CA VAL A 78 -2.86 1.19 -19.64
C VAL A 78 -3.59 1.35 -18.30
N LYS A 79 -2.87 1.69 -17.23
CA LYS A 79 -3.41 1.84 -15.88
C LYS A 79 -4.45 2.96 -15.80
N ALA A 80 -4.25 4.08 -16.51
CA ALA A 80 -5.22 5.15 -16.60
C ALA A 80 -6.54 4.68 -17.23
N ILE A 81 -6.47 3.98 -18.37
CA ILE A 81 -7.65 3.44 -19.07
C ILE A 81 -8.37 2.42 -18.17
N VAL A 82 -7.62 1.50 -17.57
CA VAL A 82 -8.15 0.47 -16.66
C VAL A 82 -8.90 1.11 -15.50
N GLN A 83 -8.31 2.09 -14.81
CA GLN A 83 -8.94 2.75 -13.67
C GLN A 83 -10.22 3.52 -14.04
N GLN A 84 -10.25 4.17 -15.21
CA GLN A 84 -11.41 4.98 -15.64
C GLN A 84 -12.57 4.17 -16.23
N LYS A 85 -12.27 3.05 -16.92
CA LYS A 85 -13.21 2.32 -17.78
C LYS A 85 -13.51 0.90 -17.30
N CYS A 86 -12.54 0.21 -16.70
CA CYS A 86 -12.64 -1.24 -16.41
C CYS A 86 -12.76 -1.56 -14.90
N TYR A 87 -12.01 -0.84 -14.06
CA TYR A 87 -11.77 -1.19 -12.67
C TYR A 87 -13.05 -1.20 -11.83
N GLY A 88 -14.01 -0.30 -12.09
CA GLY A 88 -15.30 -0.26 -11.38
C GLY A 88 -16.10 -1.57 -11.40
N CYS A 89 -15.92 -2.41 -12.42
CA CYS A 89 -16.54 -3.75 -12.50
C CYS A 89 -15.57 -4.93 -12.29
N HIS A 90 -14.28 -4.71 -12.43
CA HIS A 90 -13.24 -5.76 -12.45
C HIS A 90 -12.26 -5.65 -11.27
N ASN A 91 -12.78 -5.45 -10.06
CA ASN A 91 -12.02 -5.36 -8.82
C ASN A 91 -12.61 -6.32 -7.76
N PRO A 92 -11.85 -6.73 -6.74
CA PRO A 92 -12.30 -7.73 -5.75
C PRO A 92 -13.49 -7.26 -4.91
N LYS A 93 -13.70 -5.94 -4.79
CA LYS A 93 -14.81 -5.31 -4.05
C LYS A 93 -16.01 -4.98 -4.95
N SER A 94 -15.99 -5.38 -6.23
CA SER A 94 -17.09 -5.13 -7.16
C SER A 94 -18.33 -5.96 -6.82
N LYS A 95 -19.51 -5.35 -6.97
CA LYS A 95 -20.81 -6.04 -6.92
C LYS A 95 -21.08 -6.87 -8.18
N ASN A 96 -20.25 -6.77 -9.22
CA ASN A 96 -20.39 -7.56 -10.45
C ASN A 96 -19.64 -8.90 -10.32
N GLU A 97 -20.33 -9.90 -9.76
CA GLU A 97 -19.79 -11.26 -9.58
C GLU A 97 -19.21 -11.86 -10.88
N LYS A 98 -19.87 -11.64 -12.02
CA LYS A 98 -19.40 -12.15 -13.33
C LYS A 98 -18.18 -11.40 -13.84
N GLY A 99 -18.08 -10.10 -13.57
CA GLY A 99 -16.95 -9.25 -13.91
C GLY A 99 -15.69 -9.71 -13.18
N LYS A 100 -15.71 -9.65 -11.85
CA LYS A 100 -14.56 -10.00 -11.00
C LYS A 100 -14.12 -11.46 -11.15
N ALA A 101 -15.05 -12.40 -11.37
CA ALA A 101 -14.70 -13.82 -11.58
C ALA A 101 -14.00 -14.09 -12.92
N LYS A 102 -14.26 -13.29 -13.96
CA LYS A 102 -13.59 -13.40 -15.28
C LYS A 102 -12.26 -12.66 -15.31
N LEU A 103 -12.22 -11.48 -14.69
CA LEU A 103 -11.04 -10.61 -14.63
C LEU A 103 -11.10 -9.76 -13.36
N ASP A 104 -10.05 -9.85 -12.57
CA ASP A 104 -9.77 -9.03 -11.40
C ASP A 104 -8.38 -8.39 -11.63
N TRP A 105 -8.32 -7.06 -11.63
CA TRP A 105 -7.09 -6.33 -11.94
C TRP A 105 -6.03 -6.45 -10.85
N ASP A 106 -6.43 -6.53 -9.57
CA ASP A 106 -5.51 -6.69 -8.44
C ASP A 106 -4.89 -8.09 -8.49
N ALA A 107 -5.71 -9.10 -8.76
CA ALA A 107 -5.27 -10.47 -8.95
C ALA A 107 -4.45 -10.68 -10.24
N LEU A 108 -4.53 -9.76 -11.21
CA LEU A 108 -3.70 -9.75 -12.41
C LEU A 108 -2.33 -9.13 -12.14
N GLU A 109 -2.24 -7.98 -11.46
CA GLU A 109 -0.95 -7.39 -11.06
C GLU A 109 -0.18 -8.32 -10.09
N ALA A 110 -0.89 -9.08 -9.24
CA ALA A 110 -0.30 -10.09 -8.35
C ALA A 110 -0.09 -11.49 -9.01
N ALA A 111 -0.47 -11.69 -10.27
CA ALA A 111 -0.38 -13.01 -10.92
C ALA A 111 1.07 -13.40 -11.27
N LYS A 112 1.36 -14.71 -11.30
CA LYS A 112 2.60 -15.18 -11.95
C LYS A 112 2.53 -14.91 -13.46
N LYS A 113 3.66 -14.53 -14.09
CA LYS A 113 3.81 -14.20 -15.52
C LYS A 113 2.97 -15.05 -16.47
N SER A 114 3.01 -16.38 -16.35
CA SER A 114 2.23 -17.29 -17.24
C SER A 114 0.71 -17.12 -17.09
N LYS A 115 0.22 -16.88 -15.88
CA LYS A 115 -1.21 -16.58 -15.62
C LYS A 115 -1.56 -15.17 -16.09
N ALA A 116 -0.67 -14.20 -15.90
CA ALA A 116 -0.86 -12.84 -16.41
C ALA A 116 -1.01 -12.83 -17.94
N LEU A 117 -0.11 -13.50 -18.67
CA LEU A 117 -0.17 -13.64 -20.13
C LEU A 117 -1.45 -14.35 -20.60
N ALA A 118 -1.89 -15.40 -19.93
CA ALA A 118 -3.16 -16.08 -20.25
C ALA A 118 -4.38 -15.15 -20.06
N THR A 119 -4.37 -14.30 -19.03
CA THR A 119 -5.40 -13.28 -18.82
C THR A 119 -5.32 -12.16 -19.86
N MET A 120 -4.11 -11.69 -20.20
CA MET A 120 -3.90 -10.69 -21.26
C MET A 120 -4.40 -11.18 -22.63
N GLY A 121 -4.22 -12.48 -22.93
CA GLY A 121 -4.80 -13.10 -24.13
C GLY A 121 -6.34 -13.01 -24.18
N LYS A 122 -7.02 -13.27 -23.06
CA LYS A 122 -8.48 -13.13 -22.95
C LYS A 122 -8.95 -11.67 -23.02
N ILE A 123 -8.18 -10.75 -22.43
CA ILE A 123 -8.46 -9.31 -22.55
C ILE A 123 -8.40 -8.92 -24.04
N LYS A 124 -7.33 -9.31 -24.75
CA LYS A 124 -7.17 -9.08 -26.19
C LYS A 124 -8.38 -9.61 -26.99
N GLU A 125 -8.79 -10.85 -26.75
CA GLU A 125 -9.97 -11.48 -27.38
C GLU A 125 -11.24 -10.63 -27.18
N THR A 126 -11.56 -10.25 -25.94
CA THR A 126 -12.76 -9.43 -25.66
C THR A 126 -12.71 -7.99 -26.20
N LEU A 127 -11.51 -7.45 -26.42
CA LEU A 127 -11.31 -6.14 -27.05
C LEU A 127 -11.44 -6.21 -28.57
N ASP A 128 -10.94 -7.29 -29.18
CA ASP A 128 -11.05 -7.58 -30.62
C ASP A 128 -12.51 -7.82 -31.02
N GLU A 129 -13.26 -8.59 -30.22
CA GLU A 129 -14.71 -8.76 -30.35
C GLU A 129 -15.53 -7.48 -30.11
N GLY A 130 -14.94 -6.47 -29.45
CA GLY A 130 -15.68 -5.32 -28.93
C GLY A 130 -16.74 -5.69 -27.88
N SER A 131 -16.65 -6.87 -27.25
CA SER A 131 -17.64 -7.39 -26.30
C SER A 131 -17.56 -6.72 -24.91
N MET A 132 -16.49 -5.97 -24.66
CA MET A 132 -16.28 -5.13 -23.47
C MET A 132 -15.94 -3.68 -23.86
N PRO A 133 -16.59 -2.65 -23.24
CA PRO A 133 -17.67 -2.75 -22.26
C PRO A 133 -19.00 -3.24 -22.88
N PRO A 134 -19.87 -3.95 -22.13
CA PRO A 134 -21.09 -4.53 -22.67
C PRO A 134 -22.03 -3.45 -23.21
N ALA A 135 -22.67 -3.68 -24.37
CA ALA A 135 -23.58 -2.72 -25.00
C ALA A 135 -24.66 -2.18 -24.04
N ARG A 136 -25.25 -3.05 -23.21
CA ARG A 136 -26.24 -2.70 -22.16
C ARG A 136 -25.73 -1.70 -21.12
N PHE A 137 -24.43 -1.69 -20.84
CA PHE A 137 -23.81 -0.73 -19.93
C PHE A 137 -23.58 0.63 -20.63
N LEU A 138 -23.21 0.59 -21.91
CA LEU A 138 -23.01 1.79 -22.74
C LEU A 138 -24.32 2.56 -23.02
N GLU A 139 -25.47 1.88 -23.04
CA GLU A 139 -26.80 2.52 -23.12
C GLU A 139 -27.02 3.59 -22.02
N SER A 140 -26.48 3.36 -20.82
CA SER A 140 -26.58 4.29 -19.67
C SER A 140 -25.27 5.03 -19.35
N ASN A 141 -24.13 4.61 -19.93
CA ASN A 141 -22.80 5.15 -19.65
C ASN A 141 -22.01 5.34 -20.96
N PRO A 142 -22.44 6.23 -21.87
CA PRO A 142 -21.79 6.42 -23.17
C PRO A 142 -20.35 6.94 -23.06
N ASP A 143 -20.03 7.66 -21.97
CA ASP A 143 -18.69 8.12 -21.60
C ASP A 143 -17.70 6.98 -21.33
N LYS A 144 -18.20 5.78 -21.01
CA LYS A 144 -17.39 4.58 -20.73
C LYS A 144 -17.03 3.78 -21.97
N LYS A 145 -17.50 4.17 -23.16
CA LYS A 145 -17.03 3.59 -24.42
C LYS A 145 -15.52 3.81 -24.55
N LEU A 146 -14.81 2.77 -25.02
CA LEU A 146 -13.40 2.88 -25.38
C LEU A 146 -13.28 3.57 -26.75
N THR A 147 -12.36 4.51 -26.83
CA THR A 147 -11.93 5.15 -28.09
C THR A 147 -10.95 4.24 -28.85
N ALA A 148 -10.74 4.51 -30.14
CA ALA A 148 -9.82 3.74 -30.96
C ALA A 148 -8.38 3.74 -30.41
N ASP A 149 -7.92 4.86 -29.87
CA ASP A 149 -6.57 5.00 -29.28
C ASP A 149 -6.43 4.24 -27.95
N GLU A 150 -7.48 4.22 -27.12
CA GLU A 150 -7.52 3.42 -25.89
C GLU A 150 -7.49 1.93 -26.22
N VAL A 151 -8.27 1.46 -27.20
CA VAL A 151 -8.23 0.07 -27.68
C VAL A 151 -6.83 -0.26 -28.23
N ALA A 152 -6.24 0.62 -29.06
CA ALA A 152 -4.92 0.40 -29.61
C ALA A 152 -3.84 0.27 -28.51
N THR A 153 -3.90 1.11 -27.47
CA THR A 153 -3.01 1.03 -26.30
C THR A 153 -3.16 -0.31 -25.57
N LEU A 154 -4.39 -0.74 -25.28
CA LEU A 154 -4.66 -2.02 -24.63
C LEU A 154 -4.23 -3.23 -25.49
N MET A 155 -4.39 -3.15 -26.81
CA MET A 155 -3.99 -4.21 -27.75
C MET A 155 -2.46 -4.30 -27.91
N GLN A 156 -1.75 -3.17 -27.90
CA GLN A 156 -0.28 -3.15 -27.89
C GLN A 156 0.28 -3.76 -26.59
N TRP A 157 -0.29 -3.38 -25.45
CA TRP A 157 0.08 -3.94 -24.15
C TRP A 157 -0.19 -5.45 -24.05
N THR A 158 -1.40 -5.90 -24.40
CA THR A 158 -1.77 -7.33 -24.33
C THR A 158 -0.95 -8.22 -25.27
N THR A 159 -0.45 -7.69 -26.38
CA THR A 159 0.45 -8.41 -27.30
C THR A 159 1.93 -8.36 -26.90
N GLY A 160 2.27 -7.67 -25.81
CA GLY A 160 3.65 -7.56 -25.31
C GLY A 160 4.57 -6.68 -26.17
N LYS A 161 4.02 -5.94 -27.15
CA LYS A 161 4.77 -4.90 -27.85
C LYS A 161 4.97 -3.72 -26.90
N LYS A 162 6.14 -3.65 -26.27
CA LYS A 162 6.61 -2.43 -25.60
C LYS A 162 6.69 -1.30 -26.63
N LYS A 163 6.16 -0.15 -26.24
CA LYS A 163 6.38 1.14 -26.89
C LYS A 163 7.60 1.81 -26.26
#